data_AF-A0A916VBJ6-F1
#
_entry.id   AF-A0A916VBJ6-F1
#
_cell.length_a   1.000
_cell.length_b   1.000
_cell.length_c   1.000
_cell.angle_alpha   90.00
_cell.angle_beta   90.00
_cell.angle_gamma   90.00
#
_symmetry.space_group_name_H-M   'P 1'
#
loop_
_entity.id
_entity.type
_entity.pdbx_description
1 polymer ?
#
loop_
_entity_poly.entity_id
_entity_poly.type
_entity_poly.pdbx_seq_one_letter_code
_entity_poly.pdbx_strand_id
1 'polypeptide(L)'
;MKLKFREISRITLTGLLASSVVACQGSNLGSSLEVAIAPASPSTSEAIAEKPNQPTAIATSPASSNPTAKPEPKPTNSPTSSVNTINSDRLSTQMKAIALQSLPKESTSEKKSLKEIFYELFYINFTHSKPQSGEFSDLETAPAPLKAWIKDLNKLGTIAPKIRQEFKPNILVARREYARWLLETNNRLYKNQPSRQIRLAQPTDSNTFPDISQSHPDFAIIQGLANAGLIGGTGDLFRPNDPLLREELVQWKIPLDLRQPLPSATLETVSQSWGFKDSDRISEKALSAIFADAQLRDISNIRRSFGFTTLLQPQKPVTRAEAAASLWYFGTAVDGISVSKVLETER
;
A
#
# COMPACT_ATOMS: atom_id res chain seq x y z
N MET A 1 23.76 49.76 46.94
CA MET A 1 22.52 50.57 46.99
C MET A 1 21.43 49.75 47.71
N LYS A 2 20.43 50.39 48.32
CA LYS A 2 19.43 49.79 49.25
C LYS A 2 18.57 48.70 48.53
N LEU A 3 18.29 47.51 49.10
CA LEU A 3 17.38 47.11 50.21
C LEU A 3 15.86 47.21 49.89
N LYS A 4 15.10 46.14 50.24
CA LYS A 4 13.63 46.06 50.53
C LYS A 4 12.64 46.01 49.32
N PHE A 5 11.44 45.38 49.39
CA PHE A 5 10.82 44.41 50.33
C PHE A 5 9.59 43.69 49.69
N ARG A 6 8.96 42.79 50.48
CA ARG A 6 7.81 41.88 50.25
C ARG A 6 6.48 42.54 49.83
N GLU A 7 5.53 41.70 49.35
CA GLU A 7 4.10 41.47 49.76
C GLU A 7 3.52 40.51 48.68
N ILE A 8 3.05 39.27 48.89
CA ILE A 8 2.02 38.68 49.79
C ILE A 8 0.59 39.20 49.53
N SER A 9 -0.24 38.34 48.94
CA SER A 9 -1.67 38.25 49.27
C SER A 9 -2.22 36.86 48.97
N ARG A 10 -2.61 36.16 50.04
CA ARG A 10 -3.58 35.05 49.99
C ARG A 10 -4.91 35.62 50.43
N ILE A 11 -5.99 35.34 49.69
CA ILE A 11 -7.35 35.45 50.22
C ILE A 11 -8.02 34.09 50.02
N THR A 12 -8.36 33.46 51.14
CA THR A 12 -9.24 32.31 51.26
C THR A 12 -10.49 32.80 52.00
N LEU A 13 -11.69 32.31 51.65
CA LEU A 13 -12.61 31.56 52.53
C LEU A 13 -14.04 31.46 51.89
N THR A 14 -14.70 30.31 52.07
CA THR A 14 -16.17 30.01 52.08
C THR A 14 -17.17 30.95 51.37
N GLY A 15 -18.19 30.49 50.63
CA GLY A 15 -18.79 29.15 50.51
C GLY A 15 -20.22 29.09 51.06
N LEU A 16 -21.19 28.54 50.31
CA LEU A 16 -22.51 28.13 50.83
C LEU A 16 -23.20 27.09 49.93
N LEU A 17 -23.95 26.17 50.53
CA LEU A 17 -24.83 25.23 49.82
C LEU A 17 -26.18 25.87 49.49
N ALA A 18 -26.80 25.41 48.40
CA ALA A 18 -28.26 25.35 48.28
C ALA A 18 -28.66 24.19 47.36
N SER A 19 -29.38 23.20 47.91
CA SER A 19 -30.03 22.13 47.14
C SER A 19 -31.47 22.52 46.85
N SER A 20 -31.99 22.24 45.66
CA SER A 20 -33.43 22.05 45.45
C SER A 20 -33.71 21.12 44.27
N VAL A 21 -34.70 20.25 44.50
CA VAL A 21 -35.22 19.22 43.57
C VAL A 21 -36.56 19.73 43.02
N VAL A 22 -37.08 19.05 41.98
CA VAL A 22 -38.45 19.06 41.38
C VAL A 22 -38.39 19.42 39.88
N ALA A 23 -39.07 18.79 38.92
CA ALA A 23 -39.52 17.41 38.63
C ALA A 23 -40.72 17.49 37.65
N CYS A 24 -40.78 16.56 36.67
CA CYS A 24 -41.94 16.24 35.79
C CYS A 24 -42.42 17.36 34.83
N GLN A 25 -42.81 17.13 33.57
CA GLN A 25 -43.54 16.03 32.92
C GLN A 25 -43.07 15.87 31.44
N GLY A 26 -43.09 14.67 30.85
CA GLY A 26 -44.14 14.26 29.88
C GLY A 26 -43.66 14.43 28.42
N SER A 27 -43.74 13.47 27.50
CA SER A 27 -44.75 12.40 27.34
C SER A 27 -44.19 11.09 26.74
N ASN A 28 -44.86 9.97 27.07
CA ASN A 28 -44.71 8.66 26.43
C ASN A 28 -45.61 8.51 25.20
N LEU A 29 -45.17 7.73 24.20
CA LEU A 29 -45.95 6.81 23.32
C LEU A 29 -44.92 5.98 22.52
N GLY A 30 -44.84 4.64 22.46
CA GLY A 30 -45.40 3.50 23.22
C GLY A 30 -44.54 2.25 22.87
N SER A 31 -44.23 1.31 23.79
CA SER A 31 -45.02 0.12 24.16
C SER A 31 -45.48 -0.76 22.97
N SER A 32 -45.29 -2.09 22.90
CA SER A 32 -44.62 -3.08 23.79
C SER A 32 -44.49 -4.42 23.03
N LEU A 33 -43.55 -5.29 23.43
CA LEU A 33 -43.81 -6.73 23.68
C LEU A 33 -42.56 -7.43 24.26
N GLU A 34 -42.66 -7.80 25.53
CA GLU A 34 -41.80 -8.76 26.25
C GLU A 34 -42.74 -9.67 27.08
N VAL A 35 -42.21 -10.62 27.90
CA VAL A 35 -42.87 -11.84 28.48
C VAL A 35 -42.77 -13.02 27.50
N ALA A 36 -42.27 -14.23 27.80
CA ALA A 36 -41.71 -14.90 29.00
C ALA A 36 -40.91 -16.18 28.54
N ILE A 37 -40.12 -16.94 29.32
CA ILE A 37 -39.66 -16.94 30.73
C ILE A 37 -38.28 -17.64 30.84
N ALA A 38 -37.64 -17.67 32.02
CA ALA A 38 -36.34 -18.32 32.29
C ALA A 38 -36.47 -19.75 32.94
N PRO A 39 -35.51 -20.29 33.72
CA PRO A 39 -34.41 -21.14 33.24
C PRO A 39 -34.35 -22.54 33.91
N ALA A 40 -33.45 -23.43 33.43
CA ALA A 40 -33.10 -24.67 34.15
C ALA A 40 -31.65 -25.15 33.93
N SER A 41 -30.99 -25.49 35.04
CA SER A 41 -29.73 -26.24 35.22
C SER A 41 -29.67 -26.61 36.72
N PRO A 42 -28.81 -27.51 37.22
CA PRO A 42 -27.83 -28.39 36.56
C PRO A 42 -27.96 -29.88 36.96
N SER A 43 -27.00 -30.73 36.55
CA SER A 43 -26.68 -32.00 37.23
C SER A 43 -25.20 -32.36 37.09
N THR A 44 -24.61 -32.89 38.18
CA THR A 44 -23.15 -33.03 38.43
C THR A 44 -22.66 -34.47 38.49
N SER A 45 -21.47 -34.74 37.94
CA SER A 45 -20.52 -35.83 38.27
C SER A 45 -19.34 -35.73 37.29
N GLU A 46 -18.06 -35.95 37.59
CA GLU A 46 -17.30 -36.23 38.83
C GLU A 46 -15.82 -35.91 38.54
N ALA A 47 -14.91 -35.88 39.53
CA ALA A 47 -13.50 -35.50 39.31
C ALA A 47 -12.51 -36.50 39.92
N ILE A 48 -11.55 -37.02 39.14
CA ILE A 48 -10.39 -37.79 39.63
C ILE A 48 -9.09 -37.48 38.82
N ALA A 49 -8.08 -37.01 39.57
CA ALA A 49 -6.61 -37.14 39.48
C ALA A 49 -5.80 -37.03 38.15
N GLU A 50 -4.97 -35.98 38.12
CA GLU A 50 -3.49 -35.97 37.97
C GLU A 50 -2.67 -36.90 37.02
N LYS A 51 -1.99 -36.21 36.08
CA LYS A 51 -0.52 -36.25 35.80
C LYS A 51 0.10 -37.47 35.04
N PRO A 52 1.36 -37.38 34.53
CA PRO A 52 1.63 -37.71 33.13
C PRO A 52 2.73 -38.77 32.91
N ASN A 53 2.94 -39.19 31.66
CA ASN A 53 4.29 -39.55 31.20
C ASN A 53 4.45 -39.45 29.68
N GLN A 54 5.67 -39.06 29.26
CA GLN A 54 6.12 -38.99 27.87
C GLN A 54 7.04 -40.21 27.58
N PRO A 55 7.78 -40.30 26.46
CA PRO A 55 7.70 -41.45 25.56
C PRO A 55 8.86 -42.45 25.72
N THR A 56 8.72 -43.61 25.08
CA THR A 56 9.85 -44.51 24.83
C THR A 56 10.00 -44.77 23.34
N ALA A 57 11.18 -44.48 22.80
CA ALA A 57 11.55 -44.80 21.43
C ALA A 57 12.21 -46.20 21.36
N ILE A 58 11.94 -46.94 20.30
CA ILE A 58 12.84 -48.00 19.82
C ILE A 58 12.96 -47.86 18.31
N ALA A 59 14.19 -47.77 17.82
CA ALA A 59 14.51 -47.73 16.41
C ALA A 59 15.32 -48.97 16.03
N THR A 60 14.90 -49.70 15.00
CA THR A 60 15.80 -50.61 14.27
C THR A 60 15.35 -50.79 12.82
N SER A 61 16.20 -50.35 11.89
CA SER A 61 16.25 -50.87 10.52
C SER A 61 17.57 -51.62 10.35
N PRO A 62 17.63 -52.63 9.46
CA PRO A 62 18.87 -52.86 8.72
C PRO A 62 18.69 -53.05 7.20
N ALA A 63 19.52 -52.30 6.47
CA ALA A 63 20.17 -52.58 5.18
C ALA A 63 19.59 -53.61 4.17
N SER A 64 19.06 -53.08 3.06
CA SER A 64 19.62 -53.16 1.68
C SER A 64 20.42 -54.38 1.20
N SER A 65 20.00 -54.95 0.06
CA SER A 65 20.87 -55.61 -0.95
C SER A 65 20.33 -55.37 -2.37
N ASN A 66 21.22 -55.22 -3.37
CA ASN A 66 20.93 -54.65 -4.71
C ASN A 66 21.20 -55.68 -5.88
N PRO A 67 21.36 -55.37 -7.19
CA PRO A 67 20.60 -56.08 -8.25
C PRO A 67 21.45 -56.69 -9.41
N THR A 68 20.82 -57.36 -10.40
CA THR A 68 21.47 -57.73 -11.68
C THR A 68 20.52 -57.77 -12.91
N ALA A 69 20.86 -56.98 -13.96
CA ALA A 69 20.70 -57.09 -15.44
C ALA A 69 19.78 -58.16 -16.12
N LYS A 70 19.30 -58.09 -17.39
CA LYS A 70 19.22 -57.16 -18.58
C LYS A 70 18.66 -58.03 -19.77
N PRO A 71 17.84 -57.63 -20.80
CA PRO A 71 17.99 -56.48 -21.72
C PRO A 71 16.70 -55.75 -22.21
N GLU A 72 16.88 -54.86 -23.20
CA GLU A 72 15.91 -54.12 -24.03
C GLU A 72 15.77 -54.79 -25.43
N PRO A 73 14.72 -54.51 -26.23
CA PRO A 73 14.93 -53.65 -27.40
C PRO A 73 13.77 -52.67 -27.74
N LYS A 74 14.06 -51.72 -28.64
CA LYS A 74 13.27 -50.55 -29.07
C LYS A 74 13.57 -50.26 -30.57
N PRO A 75 12.92 -49.34 -31.33
CA PRO A 75 11.53 -48.84 -31.42
C PRO A 75 10.84 -49.24 -32.77
N THR A 76 9.62 -48.74 -33.06
CA THR A 76 9.33 -47.78 -34.17
C THR A 76 7.82 -47.62 -34.46
N ASN A 77 7.26 -46.41 -34.21
CA ASN A 77 6.32 -45.65 -35.07
C ASN A 77 5.43 -44.66 -34.29
N SER A 78 5.23 -43.46 -34.87
CA SER A 78 4.32 -42.37 -34.42
C SER A 78 3.01 -42.39 -35.25
N PRO A 79 1.93 -41.65 -34.88
CA PRO A 79 1.87 -40.21 -35.20
C PRO A 79 1.07 -39.26 -34.23
N THR A 80 1.58 -38.03 -34.16
CA THR A 80 0.92 -36.70 -34.13
C THR A 80 -0.16 -36.29 -33.09
N SER A 81 0.31 -35.38 -32.24
CA SER A 81 -0.30 -34.33 -31.39
C SER A 81 -1.62 -33.64 -31.79
N SER A 82 -2.37 -33.19 -30.77
CA SER A 82 -2.91 -31.81 -30.72
C SER A 82 -3.06 -31.30 -29.28
N VAL A 83 -2.49 -30.13 -28.97
CA VAL A 83 -2.68 -29.40 -27.70
C VAL A 83 -2.96 -27.94 -28.05
N ASN A 84 -4.06 -27.38 -27.56
CA ASN A 84 -4.48 -26.01 -27.87
C ASN A 84 -3.72 -24.98 -27.01
N THR A 85 -2.63 -24.45 -27.55
CA THR A 85 -1.98 -23.25 -27.02
C THR A 85 -2.81 -22.02 -27.39
N ILE A 86 -3.42 -21.35 -26.41
CA ILE A 86 -4.13 -20.08 -26.64
C ILE A 86 -3.09 -18.95 -26.83
N ASN A 87 -3.14 -18.27 -27.98
CA ASN A 87 -2.12 -17.33 -28.45
C ASN A 87 -1.97 -16.06 -27.57
N SER A 88 -0.88 -16.01 -26.81
CA SER A 88 -0.34 -14.78 -26.18
C SER A 88 -0.16 -13.63 -27.20
N ASP A 89 0.26 -13.97 -28.43
CA ASP A 89 0.54 -13.00 -29.50
C ASP A 89 -0.69 -12.23 -30.02
N ARG A 90 -1.91 -12.78 -29.85
CA ARG A 90 -3.12 -12.03 -30.25
C ARG A 90 -3.37 -10.85 -29.32
N LEU A 91 -3.17 -11.02 -28.01
CA LEU A 91 -3.34 -9.95 -27.01
C LEU A 91 -2.30 -8.84 -27.22
N SER A 92 -1.04 -9.24 -27.48
CA SER A 92 0.07 -8.35 -27.86
C SER A 92 -0.26 -7.51 -29.12
N THR A 93 -0.81 -8.16 -30.15
CA THR A 93 -1.16 -7.50 -31.42
C THR A 93 -2.33 -6.52 -31.26
N GLN A 94 -3.34 -6.90 -30.45
CA GLN A 94 -4.52 -6.06 -30.20
C GLN A 94 -4.19 -4.83 -29.34
N MET A 95 -3.27 -4.95 -28.36
CA MET A 95 -2.76 -3.81 -27.60
C MET A 95 -1.95 -2.83 -28.47
N LYS A 96 -1.14 -3.33 -29.41
CA LYS A 96 -0.41 -2.48 -30.38
C LYS A 96 -1.36 -1.68 -31.28
N ALA A 97 -2.46 -2.28 -31.73
CA ALA A 97 -3.46 -1.61 -32.56
C ALA A 97 -4.17 -0.46 -31.84
N ILE A 98 -4.49 -0.63 -30.54
CA ILE A 98 -5.13 0.42 -29.73
C ILE A 98 -4.15 1.58 -29.47
N ALA A 99 -2.87 1.29 -29.20
CA ALA A 99 -1.85 2.31 -28.98
C ALA A 99 -1.55 3.18 -30.22
N LEU A 100 -1.73 2.64 -31.44
CA LEU A 100 -1.53 3.39 -32.69
C LEU A 100 -2.65 4.40 -33.00
N GLN A 101 -3.86 4.21 -32.45
CA GLN A 101 -5.00 5.10 -32.70
C GLN A 101 -4.97 6.41 -31.90
N SER A 102 -4.11 6.51 -30.89
CA SER A 102 -3.94 7.70 -30.02
C SER A 102 -2.78 8.63 -30.42
N LEU A 103 -2.17 8.44 -31.60
CA LEU A 103 -1.09 9.31 -32.08
C LEU A 103 -1.64 10.66 -32.60
N PRO A 104 -1.12 11.82 -32.14
CA PRO A 104 -1.45 13.11 -32.73
C PRO A 104 -0.98 13.18 -34.19
N LYS A 105 -1.77 13.79 -35.08
CA LYS A 105 -1.31 14.13 -36.43
C LYS A 105 -0.25 15.22 -36.37
N GLU A 106 0.80 15.07 -37.16
CA GLU A 106 1.91 16.03 -37.21
C GLU A 106 1.45 17.42 -37.67
N SER A 107 1.97 18.44 -36.99
CA SER A 107 2.14 19.79 -37.54
C SER A 107 3.63 20.17 -37.45
N THR A 108 4.23 20.49 -38.58
CA THR A 108 5.67 20.74 -38.73
C THR A 108 6.18 21.98 -38.00
N SER A 109 7.19 21.82 -37.14
CA SER A 109 8.46 22.59 -37.20
C SER A 109 9.53 21.98 -36.26
N GLU A 110 10.80 22.28 -36.55
CA GLU A 110 12.03 21.93 -35.81
C GLU A 110 12.30 20.44 -35.53
N LYS A 111 13.19 19.85 -36.34
CA LYS A 111 13.77 18.52 -36.11
C LYS A 111 14.80 18.56 -34.96
N LYS A 112 14.33 18.58 -33.71
CA LYS A 112 15.18 18.15 -32.58
C LYS A 112 15.34 16.62 -32.65
N SER A 113 16.54 16.09 -32.37
CA SER A 113 16.83 14.66 -32.56
C SER A 113 15.93 13.80 -31.68
N LEU A 114 15.41 12.67 -32.21
CA LEU A 114 14.59 11.75 -31.40
C LEU A 114 15.33 11.26 -30.14
N LYS A 115 16.67 11.15 -30.18
CA LYS A 115 17.47 10.85 -28.98
C LYS A 115 17.45 11.99 -27.96
N GLU A 116 17.49 13.25 -28.40
CA GLU A 116 17.39 14.42 -27.50
C GLU A 116 15.98 14.58 -26.96
N ILE A 117 14.94 14.37 -27.76
CA ILE A 117 13.55 14.36 -27.30
C ILE A 117 13.34 13.24 -26.26
N PHE A 118 13.94 12.06 -26.45
CA PHE A 118 13.92 10.99 -25.45
C PHE A 118 14.73 11.36 -24.20
N TYR A 119 15.87 12.02 -24.33
CA TYR A 119 16.67 12.47 -23.18
C TYR A 119 15.95 13.55 -22.36
N GLU A 120 15.35 14.55 -23.01
CA GLU A 120 14.59 15.62 -22.37
C GLU A 120 13.30 15.12 -21.71
N LEU A 121 12.61 14.13 -22.31
CA LEU A 121 11.38 13.56 -21.75
C LEU A 121 11.62 12.50 -20.66
N PHE A 122 12.77 11.80 -20.64
CA PHE A 122 12.99 10.65 -19.74
C PHE A 122 14.24 10.75 -18.84
N TYR A 123 15.17 11.67 -19.11
CA TYR A 123 16.42 11.90 -18.36
C TYR A 123 16.58 13.36 -17.90
N ILE A 124 15.51 13.99 -17.42
CA ILE A 124 15.68 15.11 -16.49
C ILE A 124 16.39 14.56 -15.24
N ASN A 125 17.62 15.01 -15.02
CA ASN A 125 18.31 14.83 -13.75
C ASN A 125 17.54 15.61 -12.67
N PHE A 126 16.57 14.96 -12.03
CA PHE A 126 15.89 15.47 -10.84
C PHE A 126 16.80 15.39 -9.61
N THR A 127 17.96 16.06 -9.68
CA THR A 127 18.80 16.33 -8.52
C THR A 127 18.10 17.35 -7.63
N HIS A 128 17.27 16.82 -6.73
CA HIS A 128 16.40 17.56 -5.80
C HIS A 128 15.39 18.48 -6.52
N SER A 129 14.15 17.98 -6.63
CA SER A 129 12.96 18.78 -6.93
C SER A 129 12.80 19.90 -5.90
N LYS A 130 13.37 21.07 -6.18
CA LYS A 130 13.12 22.28 -5.40
C LYS A 130 11.61 22.54 -5.43
N PRO A 131 10.91 22.72 -4.29
CA PRO A 131 9.46 22.78 -4.27
C PRO A 131 8.98 23.93 -5.15
N GLN A 132 8.29 23.59 -6.24
CA GLN A 132 7.84 24.56 -7.23
C GLN A 132 6.60 25.25 -6.66
N SER A 133 6.71 26.55 -6.38
CA SER A 133 5.83 27.29 -5.46
C SER A 133 4.47 27.67 -6.05
N GLY A 134 3.78 26.73 -6.69
CA GLY A 134 2.49 26.95 -7.34
C GLY A 134 1.59 25.71 -7.27
N GLU A 135 0.27 25.94 -7.35
CA GLU A 135 -0.68 24.83 -7.51
C GLU A 135 -0.60 24.23 -8.92
N PHE A 136 -0.99 22.95 -9.05
CA PHE A 136 -1.01 22.27 -10.34
C PHE A 136 -2.08 22.87 -11.26
N SER A 137 -1.70 23.23 -12.49
CA SER A 137 -2.56 23.95 -13.42
C SER A 137 -3.72 23.14 -14.00
N ASP A 138 -3.68 21.81 -13.85
CA ASP A 138 -4.66 20.86 -14.39
C ASP A 138 -5.38 20.05 -13.29
N LEU A 139 -5.29 20.46 -12.02
CA LEU A 139 -5.92 19.77 -10.89
C LEU A 139 -7.43 19.57 -11.08
N GLU A 140 -8.10 20.49 -11.78
CA GLU A 140 -9.53 20.38 -12.07
C GLU A 140 -9.90 19.16 -12.93
N THR A 141 -8.93 18.57 -13.65
CA THR A 141 -9.12 17.34 -14.43
C THR A 141 -9.07 16.06 -13.58
N ALA A 142 -8.65 16.14 -12.31
CA ALA A 142 -8.62 14.99 -11.41
C ALA A 142 -10.04 14.57 -10.95
N PRO A 143 -10.27 13.29 -10.58
CA PRO A 143 -11.53 12.87 -9.96
C PRO A 143 -11.83 13.70 -8.71
N ALA A 144 -13.06 14.23 -8.61
CA ALA A 144 -13.41 15.23 -7.59
C ALA A 144 -13.06 14.85 -6.14
N PRO A 145 -13.27 13.59 -5.66
CA PRO A 145 -12.88 13.19 -4.31
C PRO A 145 -11.38 13.28 -4.03
N LEU A 146 -10.53 13.16 -5.06
CA LEU A 146 -9.07 13.10 -4.92
C LEU A 146 -8.40 14.48 -4.97
N LYS A 147 -9.11 15.52 -5.46
CA LYS A 147 -8.55 16.87 -5.67
C LYS A 147 -7.93 17.46 -4.40
N ALA A 148 -8.61 17.34 -3.26
CA ALA A 148 -8.13 17.86 -1.98
C ALA A 148 -6.82 17.19 -1.54
N TRP A 149 -6.73 15.86 -1.67
CA TRP A 149 -5.55 15.09 -1.29
C TRP A 149 -4.34 15.40 -2.18
N ILE A 150 -4.54 15.55 -3.48
CA ILE A 150 -3.48 15.98 -4.42
C ILE A 150 -3.02 17.41 -4.09
N LYS A 151 -3.94 18.32 -3.76
CA LYS A 151 -3.62 19.69 -3.35
C LYS A 151 -2.78 19.74 -2.06
N ASP A 152 -3.12 18.91 -1.07
CA ASP A 152 -2.36 18.77 0.17
C ASP A 152 -0.96 18.18 -0.08
N LEU A 153 -0.85 17.11 -0.88
CA LEU A 153 0.45 16.51 -1.21
C LEU A 153 1.35 17.45 -2.03
N ASN A 154 0.78 18.29 -2.90
CA ASN A 154 1.52 19.35 -3.59
C ASN A 154 2.06 20.39 -2.59
N LYS A 155 1.24 20.81 -1.62
CA LYS A 155 1.68 21.72 -0.54
C LYS A 155 2.75 21.10 0.36
N LEU A 156 2.68 19.78 0.60
CA LEU A 156 3.71 19.06 1.35
C LEU A 156 5.03 18.95 0.57
N GLY A 157 4.97 19.04 -0.76
CA GLY A 157 6.11 19.02 -1.68
C GLY A 157 6.62 17.62 -2.01
N THR A 158 5.80 16.57 -1.84
CA THR A 158 6.21 15.16 -1.98
C THR A 158 5.63 14.46 -3.22
N ILE A 159 4.86 15.19 -4.02
CA ILE A 159 4.48 14.80 -5.38
C ILE A 159 4.89 15.93 -6.35
N ALA A 160 5.33 15.54 -7.54
CA ALA A 160 5.90 16.46 -8.54
C ALA A 160 5.01 16.56 -9.78
N PRO A 161 5.00 17.70 -10.50
CA PRO A 161 4.33 17.78 -11.80
C PRO A 161 4.94 16.80 -12.80
N LYS A 162 4.16 16.37 -13.80
CA LYS A 162 4.68 15.51 -14.88
C LYS A 162 5.38 16.34 -15.95
N ILE A 163 4.79 17.48 -16.33
CA ILE A 163 5.28 18.38 -17.37
C ILE A 163 4.96 19.81 -16.93
N ARG A 164 5.97 20.68 -16.82
CA ARG A 164 5.80 22.10 -16.38
C ARG A 164 5.02 22.18 -15.05
N GLN A 165 3.85 22.81 -15.03
CA GLN A 165 2.95 22.91 -13.86
C GLN A 165 1.83 21.85 -13.84
N GLU A 166 1.78 20.95 -14.82
CA GLU A 166 0.69 19.97 -14.95
C GLU A 166 1.00 18.68 -14.20
N PHE A 167 0.10 18.27 -13.31
CA PHE A 167 0.17 17.02 -12.58
C PHE A 167 -0.23 15.81 -13.42
N LYS A 168 -1.00 15.99 -14.49
CA LYS A 168 -1.56 14.91 -15.34
C LYS A 168 -2.22 13.81 -14.48
N PRO A 169 -3.29 14.12 -13.72
CA PRO A 169 -3.87 13.19 -12.73
C PRO A 169 -4.32 11.85 -13.32
N ASN A 170 -4.78 11.84 -14.56
CA ASN A 170 -5.44 10.68 -15.19
C ASN A 170 -4.49 9.81 -16.04
N ILE A 171 -3.20 10.13 -16.14
CA ILE A 171 -2.22 9.25 -16.79
C ILE A 171 -1.68 8.22 -15.78
N LEU A 172 -1.12 7.13 -16.30
CA LEU A 172 -0.54 6.07 -15.48
C LEU A 172 0.71 6.55 -14.71
N VAL A 173 0.82 6.13 -13.45
CA VAL A 173 2.03 6.34 -12.64
C VAL A 173 3.06 5.25 -12.97
N ALA A 174 4.33 5.62 -13.11
CA ALA A 174 5.41 4.66 -13.29
C ALA A 174 5.88 4.12 -11.93
N ARG A 175 6.38 2.88 -11.89
CA ARG A 175 6.89 2.24 -10.66
C ARG A 175 7.95 3.06 -9.93
N ARG A 176 8.93 3.63 -10.65
CA ARG A 176 9.96 4.54 -10.07
C ARG A 176 9.36 5.81 -9.45
N GLU A 177 8.29 6.32 -10.04
CA GLU A 177 7.66 7.59 -9.66
C GLU A 177 6.86 7.43 -8.36
N TYR A 178 6.12 6.33 -8.23
CA TYR A 178 5.45 5.99 -6.97
C TYR A 178 6.45 5.61 -5.87
N ALA A 179 7.53 4.89 -6.18
CA ALA A 179 8.58 4.59 -5.20
C ALA A 179 9.19 5.87 -4.60
N ARG A 180 9.45 6.88 -5.44
CA ARG A 180 9.88 8.22 -5.01
C ARG A 180 8.88 8.86 -4.05
N TRP A 181 7.62 9.00 -4.48
CA TRP A 181 6.59 9.63 -3.66
C TRP A 181 6.32 8.88 -2.35
N LEU A 182 6.42 7.54 -2.35
CA LEU A 182 6.23 6.69 -1.18
C LEU A 182 7.29 6.97 -0.10
N LEU A 183 8.57 6.96 -0.48
CA LEU A 183 9.68 7.25 0.44
C LEU A 183 9.67 8.71 0.89
N GLU A 184 9.54 9.66 -0.05
CA GLU A 184 9.53 11.10 0.25
C GLU A 184 8.38 11.47 1.17
N THR A 185 7.15 11.01 0.88
CA THR A 185 5.98 11.30 1.72
C THR A 185 6.12 10.68 3.11
N ASN A 186 6.52 9.39 3.21
CA ASN A 186 6.77 8.77 4.51
C ASN A 186 7.79 9.57 5.34
N ASN A 187 8.95 9.87 4.75
CA ASN A 187 10.05 10.52 5.47
C ASN A 187 9.72 11.98 5.84
N ARG A 188 8.87 12.65 5.05
CA ARG A 188 8.39 14.01 5.27
C ARG A 188 7.31 14.11 6.35
N LEU A 189 6.39 13.14 6.42
CA LEU A 189 5.39 13.05 7.50
C LEU A 189 6.07 12.67 8.83
N TYR A 190 7.04 11.76 8.78
CA TYR A 190 7.79 11.28 9.95
C TYR A 190 9.14 12.00 10.15
N LYS A 191 9.25 13.27 9.73
CA LYS A 191 10.51 14.05 9.78
C LYS A 191 11.18 14.12 11.18
N ASN A 192 10.35 14.08 12.24
CA ASN A 192 10.79 14.13 13.64
C ASN A 192 10.83 12.75 14.32
N GLN A 193 10.69 11.65 13.55
CA GLN A 193 10.68 10.28 14.07
C GLN A 193 11.65 9.40 13.26
N PRO A 194 12.97 9.44 13.55
CA PRO A 194 13.99 8.75 12.72
C PRO A 194 13.85 7.23 12.64
N SER A 195 13.17 6.60 13.61
CA SER A 195 12.80 5.17 13.61
C SER A 195 11.68 4.83 12.61
N ARG A 196 10.93 5.84 12.15
CA ARG A 196 9.85 5.68 11.15
C ARG A 196 10.28 6.05 9.73
N GLN A 197 11.46 6.63 9.56
CA GLN A 197 12.02 7.00 8.25
C GLN A 197 12.71 5.84 7.56
N ILE A 198 12.55 5.75 6.24
CA ILE A 198 13.23 4.80 5.36
C ILE A 198 14.59 5.40 4.99
N ARG A 199 15.66 4.60 5.02
CA ARG A 199 17.01 5.07 4.66
C ARG A 199 17.21 4.98 3.15
N LEU A 200 17.86 5.99 2.59
CA LEU A 200 18.37 5.95 1.23
C LEU A 200 19.57 4.99 1.17
N ALA A 201 19.64 4.21 0.10
CA ALA A 201 20.80 3.37 -0.17
C ALA A 201 22.06 4.21 -0.40
N GLN A 202 23.21 3.66 0.00
CA GLN A 202 24.51 4.27 -0.26
C GLN A 202 25.06 3.81 -1.62
N PRO A 203 25.97 4.56 -2.26
CA PRO A 203 26.62 4.14 -3.50
C PRO A 203 27.40 2.81 -3.40
N THR A 204 27.70 2.37 -2.18
CA THR A 204 28.39 1.09 -1.88
C THR A 204 27.45 -0.10 -1.69
N ASP A 205 26.13 0.11 -1.67
CA ASP A 205 25.16 -0.96 -1.42
C ASP A 205 25.09 -1.93 -2.61
N SER A 206 24.90 -3.23 -2.32
CA SER A 206 24.72 -4.25 -3.36
C SER A 206 23.41 -4.03 -4.09
N ASN A 207 23.48 -3.90 -5.42
CA ASN A 207 22.30 -3.68 -6.24
C ASN A 207 21.36 -4.90 -6.25
N THR A 208 20.11 -4.71 -5.88
CA THR A 208 19.05 -5.73 -5.91
C THR A 208 18.46 -5.92 -7.31
N PHE A 209 18.48 -4.89 -8.15
CA PHE A 209 17.76 -4.87 -9.43
C PHE A 209 18.73 -4.61 -10.60
N PRO A 210 19.05 -5.61 -11.44
CA PRO A 210 20.02 -5.46 -12.54
C PRO A 210 19.69 -4.36 -13.55
N ASP A 211 18.43 -3.96 -13.70
CA ASP A 211 17.98 -2.89 -14.60
C ASP A 211 18.05 -1.47 -13.99
N ILE A 212 18.49 -1.32 -12.74
CA ILE A 212 18.76 -0.03 -12.10
C ILE A 212 20.25 0.12 -11.85
N SER A 213 20.95 0.94 -12.63
CA SER A 213 22.36 1.26 -12.37
C SER A 213 22.49 2.14 -11.11
N GLN A 214 23.66 2.09 -10.44
CA GLN A 214 23.98 3.00 -9.34
C GLN A 214 23.94 4.49 -9.74
N SER A 215 24.09 4.78 -11.04
CA SER A 215 23.97 6.12 -11.64
C SER A 215 22.53 6.53 -11.99
N HIS A 216 21.54 5.65 -11.86
CA HIS A 216 20.14 6.00 -12.12
C HIS A 216 19.65 7.03 -11.09
N PRO A 217 18.92 8.10 -11.48
CA PRO A 217 18.56 9.18 -10.55
C PRO A 217 17.73 8.71 -9.34
N ASP A 218 16.93 7.67 -9.52
CA ASP A 218 16.14 7.06 -8.44
C ASP A 218 16.85 5.90 -7.71
N PHE A 219 18.12 5.57 -8.00
CA PHE A 219 18.82 4.41 -7.42
C PHE A 219 18.76 4.41 -5.89
N ALA A 220 19.18 5.50 -5.25
CA ALA A 220 19.23 5.59 -3.79
C ALA A 220 17.87 5.40 -3.11
N ILE A 221 16.78 5.72 -3.81
CA ILE A 221 15.39 5.59 -3.35
C ILE A 221 14.90 4.15 -3.55
N ILE A 222 15.01 3.63 -4.78
CA ILE A 222 14.55 2.29 -5.16
C ILE A 222 15.33 1.25 -4.34
N GLN A 223 16.66 1.35 -4.30
CA GLN A 223 17.51 0.45 -3.55
C GLN A 223 17.31 0.62 -2.03
N GLY A 224 17.04 1.83 -1.53
CA GLY A 224 16.74 2.06 -0.12
C GLY A 224 15.44 1.39 0.34
N LEU A 225 14.40 1.45 -0.50
CA LEU A 225 13.14 0.72 -0.30
C LEU A 225 13.31 -0.80 -0.41
N ALA A 226 14.16 -1.28 -1.32
CA ALA A 226 14.47 -2.71 -1.48
C ALA A 226 15.26 -3.26 -0.28
N ASN A 227 16.26 -2.51 0.21
CA ASN A 227 17.01 -2.81 1.44
C ASN A 227 16.09 -2.89 2.67
N ALA A 228 15.00 -2.11 2.69
CA ALA A 228 13.97 -2.16 3.71
C ALA A 228 12.91 -3.26 3.50
N GLY A 229 13.00 -4.05 2.43
CA GLY A 229 12.04 -5.11 2.09
C GLY A 229 10.65 -4.60 1.66
N LEU A 230 10.53 -3.33 1.29
CA LEU A 230 9.24 -2.66 1.05
C LEU A 230 8.77 -2.76 -0.41
N ILE A 231 9.69 -2.95 -1.36
CA ILE A 231 9.38 -3.05 -2.80
C ILE A 231 10.11 -4.23 -3.42
N GLY A 232 9.58 -4.74 -4.54
CA GLY A 232 10.14 -5.89 -5.25
C GLY A 232 10.00 -5.79 -6.77
N GLY A 233 10.73 -6.65 -7.47
CA GLY A 233 10.77 -6.73 -8.93
C GLY A 233 9.78 -7.75 -9.53
N THR A 234 9.63 -7.66 -10.85
CA THR A 234 8.98 -8.68 -11.70
C THR A 234 10.04 -9.70 -12.09
N GLY A 235 10.21 -10.71 -11.25
CA GLY A 235 11.43 -11.53 -11.25
C GLY A 235 12.55 -10.80 -10.51
N ASP A 236 13.72 -10.71 -11.15
CA ASP A 236 14.89 -9.96 -10.69
C ASP A 236 14.88 -8.48 -11.10
N LEU A 237 14.06 -8.08 -12.07
CA LEU A 237 14.06 -6.72 -12.62
C LEU A 237 13.05 -5.79 -11.94
N PHE A 238 13.44 -4.55 -11.64
CA PHE A 238 12.53 -3.56 -11.03
C PHE A 238 11.50 -3.04 -12.03
N ARG A 239 11.83 -2.93 -13.32
CA ARG A 239 11.00 -2.33 -14.37
C ARG A 239 10.58 -0.88 -14.03
N PRO A 240 11.53 0.07 -13.97
CA PRO A 240 11.29 1.41 -13.42
C PRO A 240 10.25 2.25 -14.17
N ASN A 241 10.09 2.00 -15.48
CA ASN A 241 9.20 2.75 -16.36
C ASN A 241 7.82 2.08 -16.57
N ASP A 242 7.65 0.84 -16.12
CA ASP A 242 6.38 0.13 -16.29
C ASP A 242 5.31 0.77 -15.38
N PRO A 243 4.02 0.74 -15.77
CA PRO A 243 2.95 1.22 -14.92
C PRO A 243 2.87 0.45 -13.60
N LEU A 244 2.65 1.15 -12.49
CA LEU A 244 2.36 0.51 -11.20
C LEU A 244 1.01 -0.19 -11.25
N LEU A 245 0.92 -1.41 -10.75
CA LEU A 245 -0.34 -2.16 -10.67
C LEU A 245 -1.06 -1.94 -9.33
N ARG A 246 -2.38 -2.16 -9.29
CA ARG A 246 -3.19 -1.96 -8.08
C ARG A 246 -2.75 -2.82 -6.91
N GLU A 247 -2.41 -4.08 -7.16
CA GLU A 247 -1.92 -4.98 -6.10
C GLU A 247 -0.55 -4.54 -5.56
N GLU A 248 0.34 -4.04 -6.43
CA GLU A 248 1.68 -3.57 -6.07
C GLU A 248 1.63 -2.29 -5.23
N LEU A 249 0.73 -1.36 -5.58
CA LEU A 249 0.47 -0.15 -4.78
C LEU A 249 0.16 -0.50 -3.32
N VAL A 250 -0.74 -1.48 -3.11
CA VAL A 250 -1.15 -1.92 -1.78
C VAL A 250 -0.02 -2.69 -1.10
N GLN A 251 0.65 -3.58 -1.83
CA GLN A 251 1.79 -4.35 -1.34
C GLN A 251 2.90 -3.46 -0.77
N TRP A 252 3.26 -2.39 -1.48
CA TRP A 252 4.36 -1.49 -1.07
C TRP A 252 3.95 -0.51 0.04
N LYS A 253 2.66 -0.14 0.07
CA LYS A 253 2.14 0.87 1.03
C LYS A 253 1.84 0.29 2.40
N ILE A 254 1.20 -0.88 2.45
CA ILE A 254 0.70 -1.46 3.72
C ILE A 254 1.74 -1.71 4.80
N PRO A 255 2.98 -2.17 4.51
CA PRO A 255 4.03 -2.30 5.53
C PRO A 255 4.36 -0.98 6.24
N LEU A 256 4.20 0.17 5.57
CA LEU A 256 4.42 1.50 6.16
C LEU A 256 3.23 2.02 6.99
N ASP A 257 2.03 1.47 6.75
CA ASP A 257 0.84 1.74 7.54
C ASP A 257 0.80 0.90 8.83
N LEU A 258 1.16 -0.38 8.75
CA LEU A 258 1.14 -1.27 9.91
C LEU A 258 2.42 -1.22 10.75
N ARG A 259 3.59 -1.06 10.11
CA ARG A 259 4.92 -1.09 10.76
C ARG A 259 5.16 -2.34 11.64
N GLN A 260 4.50 -3.43 11.28
CA GLN A 260 4.53 -4.74 11.93
C GLN A 260 4.52 -5.82 10.83
N PRO A 261 4.92 -7.08 11.13
CA PRO A 261 4.78 -8.19 10.20
C PRO A 261 3.34 -8.31 9.68
N LEU A 262 3.18 -8.53 8.38
CA LEU A 262 1.85 -8.70 7.79
C LEU A 262 1.25 -10.04 8.22
N PRO A 263 -0.07 -10.11 8.48
CA PRO A 263 -0.74 -11.38 8.73
C PRO A 263 -0.62 -12.31 7.52
N SER A 264 -0.43 -13.61 7.77
CA SER A 264 -0.59 -14.64 6.74
C SER A 264 -2.00 -14.57 6.14
N ALA A 265 -2.11 -14.68 4.82
CA ALA A 265 -3.37 -14.64 4.12
C ALA A 265 -3.45 -15.69 3.02
N THR A 266 -4.65 -16.22 2.80
CA THR A 266 -5.01 -17.07 1.67
C THR A 266 -6.00 -16.33 0.77
N LEU A 267 -6.19 -16.85 -0.45
CA LEU A 267 -7.27 -16.42 -1.36
C LEU A 267 -8.64 -16.33 -0.65
N GLU A 268 -8.96 -17.33 0.18
CA GLU A 268 -10.21 -17.38 0.94
C GLU A 268 -10.33 -16.21 1.94
N THR A 269 -9.29 -15.95 2.75
CA THR A 269 -9.31 -14.85 3.74
C THR A 269 -9.47 -13.47 3.08
N VAL A 270 -8.91 -13.27 1.89
CA VAL A 270 -9.09 -12.05 1.09
C VAL A 270 -10.52 -11.97 0.56
N SER A 271 -11.05 -13.06 -0.01
CA SER A 271 -12.42 -13.15 -0.50
C SER A 271 -13.45 -12.85 0.60
N GLN A 272 -13.29 -13.44 1.79
CA GLN A 272 -14.14 -13.19 2.96
C GLN A 272 -14.06 -11.74 3.46
N SER A 273 -12.88 -11.11 3.41
CA SER A 273 -12.67 -9.75 3.95
C SER A 273 -13.09 -8.63 3.01
N TRP A 274 -13.02 -8.86 1.69
CA TRP A 274 -13.28 -7.85 0.66
C TRP A 274 -14.50 -8.11 -0.22
N GLY A 275 -14.88 -9.37 -0.42
CA GLY A 275 -15.93 -9.75 -1.37
C GLY A 275 -15.58 -9.46 -2.83
N PHE A 276 -14.29 -9.40 -3.20
CA PHE A 276 -13.90 -9.20 -4.60
C PHE A 276 -14.24 -10.44 -5.44
N LYS A 277 -14.87 -10.20 -6.58
CA LYS A 277 -15.24 -11.26 -7.55
C LYS A 277 -14.05 -11.79 -8.36
N ASP A 278 -12.89 -11.15 -8.22
CA ASP A 278 -11.64 -11.44 -8.92
C ASP A 278 -10.45 -11.64 -7.95
N SER A 279 -10.72 -12.10 -6.71
CA SER A 279 -9.66 -12.41 -5.73
C SER A 279 -8.69 -13.48 -6.23
N ASP A 280 -9.15 -14.42 -7.07
CA ASP A 280 -8.37 -15.50 -7.68
C ASP A 280 -7.23 -14.98 -8.57
N ARG A 281 -7.33 -13.72 -9.01
CA ARG A 281 -6.30 -13.04 -9.80
C ARG A 281 -5.25 -12.32 -8.97
N ILE A 282 -5.37 -12.27 -7.65
CA ILE A 282 -4.40 -11.59 -6.78
C ILE A 282 -3.14 -12.45 -6.68
N SER A 283 -1.96 -11.85 -6.92
CA SER A 283 -0.70 -12.57 -6.76
C SER A 283 -0.45 -12.96 -5.30
N GLU A 284 0.18 -14.12 -5.08
CA GLU A 284 0.51 -14.63 -3.74
C GLU A 284 1.24 -13.58 -2.88
N LYS A 285 2.16 -12.84 -3.51
CA LYS A 285 2.96 -11.79 -2.87
C LYS A 285 2.14 -10.59 -2.36
N ALA A 286 0.92 -10.40 -2.87
CA ALA A 286 0.03 -9.29 -2.50
C ALA A 286 -1.11 -9.70 -1.55
N LEU A 287 -1.41 -11.00 -1.41
CA LEU A 287 -2.51 -11.52 -0.56
C LEU A 287 -2.47 -10.95 0.87
N SER A 288 -1.33 -11.06 1.55
CA SER A 288 -1.15 -10.57 2.92
C SER A 288 -1.35 -9.05 3.05
N ALA A 289 -0.90 -8.27 2.06
CA ALA A 289 -1.08 -6.82 2.08
C ALA A 289 -2.54 -6.41 1.83
N ILE A 290 -3.23 -7.08 0.90
CA ILE A 290 -4.64 -6.80 0.59
C ILE A 290 -5.55 -7.24 1.73
N PHE A 291 -5.27 -8.39 2.37
CA PHE A 291 -5.98 -8.83 3.58
C PHE A 291 -5.77 -7.86 4.75
N ALA A 292 -4.54 -7.36 4.94
CA ALA A 292 -4.22 -6.34 5.92
C ALA A 292 -4.94 -5.00 5.66
N ASP A 293 -5.01 -4.55 4.41
CA ASP A 293 -5.72 -3.31 4.03
C ASP A 293 -7.23 -3.37 4.35
N ALA A 294 -7.83 -4.57 4.34
CA ALA A 294 -9.22 -4.75 4.78
C ALA A 294 -9.41 -4.39 6.27
N GLN A 295 -8.41 -4.67 7.11
CA GLN A 295 -8.46 -4.43 8.56
C GLN A 295 -8.29 -2.96 8.91
N LEU A 296 -7.77 -2.14 7.97
CA LEU A 296 -7.73 -0.68 8.08
C LEU A 296 -9.09 0.00 7.88
N ARG A 297 -10.14 -0.75 7.49
CA ARG A 297 -11.53 -0.27 7.35
C ARG A 297 -11.60 1.03 6.53
N ASP A 298 -12.09 2.13 7.08
CA ASP A 298 -12.34 3.38 6.35
C ASP A 298 -11.04 4.11 5.93
N ILE A 299 -9.91 3.84 6.59
CA ILE A 299 -8.59 4.36 6.20
C ILE A 299 -7.84 3.41 5.24
N SER A 300 -8.48 2.35 4.72
CA SER A 300 -7.95 1.49 3.65
C SER A 300 -7.39 2.29 2.46
N ASN A 301 -6.24 1.85 1.95
CA ASN A 301 -5.64 2.40 0.73
C ASN A 301 -6.47 2.04 -0.51
N ILE A 302 -7.04 0.82 -0.58
CA ILE A 302 -7.93 0.40 -1.68
C ILE A 302 -9.16 1.33 -1.76
N ARG A 303 -9.85 1.57 -0.64
CA ARG A 303 -11.03 2.45 -0.60
C ARG A 303 -10.68 3.89 -0.95
N ARG A 304 -9.55 4.38 -0.44
CA ARG A 304 -9.08 5.75 -0.67
C ARG A 304 -8.66 5.98 -2.12
N SER A 305 -7.89 5.07 -2.71
CA SER A 305 -7.42 5.19 -4.09
C SER A 305 -8.49 4.87 -5.12
N PHE A 306 -9.27 3.80 -4.93
CA PHE A 306 -10.12 3.23 -5.97
C PHE A 306 -11.64 3.35 -5.70
N GLY A 307 -12.02 3.88 -4.53
CA GLY A 307 -13.42 3.98 -4.10
C GLY A 307 -14.02 2.63 -3.69
N PHE A 308 -15.34 2.55 -3.67
CA PHE A 308 -16.06 1.28 -3.52
C PHE A 308 -15.91 0.43 -4.79
N THR A 309 -15.45 -0.81 -4.64
CA THR A 309 -15.40 -1.78 -5.73
C THR A 309 -15.64 -3.21 -5.25
N THR A 310 -16.29 -4.03 -6.09
CA THR A 310 -16.39 -5.49 -5.94
C THR A 310 -15.45 -6.23 -6.90
N LEU A 311 -14.60 -5.50 -7.62
CA LEU A 311 -13.58 -6.00 -8.53
C LEU A 311 -12.30 -5.21 -8.28
N LEU A 312 -11.28 -5.83 -7.69
CA LEU A 312 -10.03 -5.13 -7.42
C LEU A 312 -9.33 -4.76 -8.74
N GLN A 313 -9.38 -5.68 -9.71
CA GLN A 313 -8.61 -5.68 -10.94
C GLN A 313 -7.10 -5.58 -10.60
N PRO A 314 -6.51 -6.60 -9.93
CA PRO A 314 -5.18 -6.49 -9.31
C PRO A 314 -4.07 -6.06 -10.29
N GLN A 315 -4.08 -6.58 -11.53
CA GLN A 315 -3.14 -6.18 -12.60
C GLN A 315 -3.59 -4.94 -13.41
N LYS A 316 -4.56 -4.16 -12.93
CA LYS A 316 -4.90 -2.89 -13.58
C LYS A 316 -3.85 -1.83 -13.24
N PRO A 317 -3.33 -1.09 -14.24
CA PRO A 317 -2.47 0.06 -13.99
C PRO A 317 -3.14 1.17 -13.18
N VAL A 318 -2.37 1.83 -12.33
CA VAL A 318 -2.81 2.91 -11.43
C VAL A 318 -2.53 4.28 -12.07
N THR A 319 -3.49 5.20 -11.96
CA THR A 319 -3.31 6.61 -12.36
C THR A 319 -2.55 7.43 -11.31
N ARG A 320 -1.93 8.53 -11.72
CA ARG A 320 -1.22 9.44 -10.80
C ARG A 320 -2.11 9.99 -9.68
N ALA A 321 -3.41 10.22 -9.95
CA ALA A 321 -4.38 10.62 -8.92
C ALA A 321 -4.69 9.49 -7.91
N GLU A 322 -4.99 8.28 -8.38
CA GLU A 322 -5.21 7.11 -7.50
C GLU A 322 -3.96 6.82 -6.65
N ALA A 323 -2.75 6.96 -7.21
CA ALA A 323 -1.48 6.75 -6.52
C ALA A 323 -1.14 7.86 -5.52
N ALA A 324 -1.43 9.13 -5.84
CA ALA A 324 -1.29 10.21 -4.85
C ALA A 324 -2.25 10.00 -3.68
N ALA A 325 -3.49 9.59 -3.93
CA ALA A 325 -4.50 9.36 -2.89
C ALA A 325 -4.02 8.39 -1.79
N SER A 326 -3.36 7.27 -2.14
CA SER A 326 -2.86 6.31 -1.14
C SER A 326 -1.85 6.93 -0.16
N LEU A 327 -1.13 7.98 -0.57
CA LEU A 327 -0.09 8.63 0.22
C LEU A 327 -0.61 9.72 1.16
N TRP A 328 -1.89 10.12 1.07
CA TRP A 328 -2.44 11.21 1.90
C TRP A 328 -2.55 10.87 3.40
N TYR A 329 -2.53 9.59 3.77
CA TYR A 329 -2.49 9.13 5.15
C TYR A 329 -1.61 7.89 5.30
N PHE A 330 -0.78 7.91 6.34
CA PHE A 330 0.07 6.79 6.75
C PHE A 330 -0.25 6.35 8.17
N GLY A 331 -0.40 5.05 8.37
CA GLY A 331 -0.57 4.45 9.70
C GLY A 331 -1.90 3.72 9.91
N THR A 332 -2.19 3.39 11.17
CA THR A 332 -3.47 2.84 11.62
C THR A 332 -4.40 3.94 12.12
N ALA A 333 -5.61 3.60 12.58
CA ALA A 333 -6.55 4.56 13.17
C ALA A 333 -6.10 5.08 14.55
N VAL A 334 -5.28 4.31 15.28
CA VAL A 334 -4.75 4.68 16.60
C VAL A 334 -3.37 5.34 16.52
N ASP A 335 -2.56 4.94 15.54
CA ASP A 335 -1.21 5.44 15.32
C ASP A 335 -1.02 5.72 13.81
N GLY A 336 -1.41 6.92 13.41
CA GLY A 336 -1.32 7.37 12.03
C GLY A 336 -1.43 8.90 11.89
N ILE A 337 -1.13 9.36 10.68
CA ILE A 337 -0.97 10.79 10.37
C ILE A 337 -1.40 11.08 8.93
N SER A 338 -2.25 12.10 8.76
CA SER A 338 -2.58 12.66 7.45
C SER A 338 -1.59 13.74 7.04
N VAL A 339 -1.52 13.99 5.73
CA VAL A 339 -0.82 15.17 5.18
C VAL A 339 -1.44 16.46 5.73
N SER A 340 -2.76 16.56 5.83
CA SER A 340 -3.44 17.76 6.35
C SER A 340 -2.97 18.11 7.77
N LYS A 341 -2.86 17.11 8.66
CA LYS A 341 -2.43 17.29 10.06
C LYS A 341 -0.98 17.79 10.16
N VAL A 342 -0.10 17.33 9.27
CA VAL A 342 1.29 17.86 9.19
C VAL A 342 1.28 19.31 8.70
N LEU A 343 0.52 19.62 7.64
CA LEU A 343 0.41 20.99 7.11
C LEU A 343 -0.26 21.97 8.09
N GLU A 344 -1.15 21.49 8.96
CA GLU A 344 -1.76 22.28 10.04
C GLU A 344 -0.75 22.58 11.16
N THR A 345 0.17 21.64 11.45
CA THR A 345 1.21 21.78 12.48
C THR A 345 2.40 22.65 12.02
N GLU A 346 2.46 23.00 10.73
CA GLU A 346 3.54 23.78 10.10
C GLU A 346 3.13 25.22 9.72
N ARG A 347 1.91 25.64 10.09
CA ARG A 347 1.43 27.02 10.00
C ARG A 347 1.72 27.79 11.29
#